data_AF-A0A2V9G508-F1
#
_entry.id   AF-A0A2V9G508-F1
#
_cell.length_a   1.000
_cell.length_b   1.000
_cell.length_c   1.000
_cell.angle_alpha   90.00
_cell.angle_beta   90.00
_cell.angle_gamma   90.00
#
_symmetry.space_group_name_H-M   'P 1'
#
loop_
_entity.id
_entity.type
_entity.pdbx_description
1 polymer ?
#
loop_
_entity_poly.entity_id
_entity_poly.type
_entity_poly.pdbx_seq_one_letter_code
_entity_poly.pdbx_strand_id
1 'polypeptide(L)'
;TRALKPDSVTQSCPCGTPPSLAWFRYMDQAVTADPVGSVQVRRRIKMYKALLGPRAAIYGDHVELTRIMGEGDKEEDLGDDFASTLGTGGVLGTKFTWPDYGPQLKNVYLKPDKEAHWKKWIGLYNEKMLSKGNFLDLYVYGYDFPEAYAIEKDGKMFYAFYAAEPKSFKEKAPEGIPKGELELRGLAEGKSYRVMDYVNKRDYGVVTGPTAKLKAEFMENLLLEATPAPADPKR
;
A
#
# COMPACT_ATOMS: atom_id res chain seq x y z
N THR A 1 -22.47 -18.16 -1.34
CA THR A 1 -22.59 -17.32 -0.13
C THR A 1 -23.63 -16.23 -0.30
N ARG A 2 -23.59 -15.40 -1.35
CA ARG A 2 -24.54 -14.28 -1.55
C ARG A 2 -26.04 -14.66 -1.51
N ALA A 3 -26.42 -15.84 -1.96
CA ALA A 3 -27.80 -16.33 -1.86
C ALA A 3 -28.26 -16.61 -0.40
N LEU A 4 -27.33 -16.89 0.52
CA LEU A 4 -27.61 -17.18 1.93
C LEU A 4 -27.38 -15.97 2.85
N LYS A 5 -26.34 -15.18 2.54
CA LYS A 5 -25.94 -13.98 3.27
C LYS A 5 -25.52 -12.91 2.25
N PRO A 6 -26.46 -12.09 1.75
CA PRO A 6 -26.19 -11.13 0.68
C PRO A 6 -25.21 -10.05 1.11
N ASP A 7 -25.10 -9.72 2.41
CA ASP A 7 -24.22 -8.67 2.91
C ASP A 7 -22.87 -9.17 3.43
N SER A 8 -22.63 -10.48 3.48
CA SER A 8 -21.35 -11.01 3.95
C SER A 8 -20.24 -10.78 2.93
N VAL A 9 -19.05 -10.39 3.40
CA VAL A 9 -17.83 -10.41 2.60
C VAL A 9 -17.20 -11.79 2.69
N THR A 10 -17.08 -12.47 1.55
CA THR A 10 -16.42 -13.77 1.47
C THR A 10 -14.94 -13.57 1.17
N GLN A 11 -14.08 -14.01 2.08
CA GLN A 11 -12.63 -14.07 1.89
C GLN A 11 -12.17 -15.54 1.85
N SER A 12 -11.03 -15.80 1.21
CA SER A 12 -10.37 -17.10 1.27
C SER A 12 -8.88 -16.88 1.55
N CYS A 13 -8.41 -17.35 2.70
CA CYS A 13 -7.02 -17.24 3.12
C CYS A 13 -6.44 -18.64 3.39
N PRO A 14 -5.69 -19.23 2.44
CA PRO A 14 -5.09 -20.55 2.62
C PRO A 14 -3.71 -20.47 3.30
N CYS A 15 -3.68 -19.93 4.53
CA CYS A 15 -2.49 -19.92 5.42
C CYS A 15 -1.18 -19.54 4.71
N GLY A 16 -1.12 -18.33 4.13
CA GLY A 16 0.07 -17.83 3.44
C GLY A 16 0.30 -18.34 2.00
N THR A 17 -0.35 -19.41 1.57
CA THR A 17 -0.15 -19.96 0.22
C THR A 17 -0.85 -19.12 -0.87
N PRO A 18 -0.31 -19.07 -2.10
CA PRO A 18 -1.07 -18.54 -3.23
C PRO A 18 -2.38 -19.31 -3.40
N PRO A 19 -3.56 -18.67 -3.36
CA PRO A 19 -4.82 -19.37 -3.57
C PRO A 19 -4.95 -19.92 -4.99
N SER A 20 -5.73 -20.99 -5.11
CA SER A 20 -6.12 -21.51 -6.42
C SER A 20 -6.97 -20.49 -7.17
N LEU A 21 -6.64 -20.27 -8.46
CA LEU A 21 -7.44 -19.42 -9.35
C LEU A 21 -8.90 -19.87 -9.43
N ALA A 22 -9.17 -21.16 -9.22
CA ALA A 22 -10.52 -21.72 -9.21
C ALA A 22 -11.42 -21.11 -8.13
N TRP A 23 -10.84 -20.52 -7.07
CA TRP A 23 -11.59 -19.93 -5.96
C TRP A 23 -12.00 -18.48 -6.21
N PHE A 24 -11.39 -17.80 -7.18
CA PHE A 24 -11.53 -16.35 -7.38
C PHE A 24 -12.97 -15.92 -7.64
N ARG A 25 -13.74 -16.76 -8.33
CA ARG A 25 -15.18 -16.54 -8.59
C ARG A 25 -16.07 -16.65 -7.35
N TYR A 26 -15.54 -17.13 -6.21
CA TYR A 26 -16.28 -17.37 -4.99
C TYR A 26 -15.90 -16.43 -3.84
N MET A 27 -14.94 -15.52 -4.07
CA MET A 27 -14.53 -14.52 -3.10
C MET A 27 -14.99 -13.12 -3.53
N ASP A 28 -15.34 -12.30 -2.53
CA ASP A 28 -15.69 -10.90 -2.71
C ASP A 28 -14.46 -9.99 -2.50
N GLN A 29 -13.54 -10.45 -1.64
CA GLN A 29 -12.31 -9.77 -1.29
C GLN A 29 -11.19 -10.80 -1.15
N ALA A 30 -10.16 -10.68 -1.99
CA ALA A 30 -8.97 -11.53 -1.85
C ALA A 30 -8.10 -11.04 -0.69
N VAL A 31 -7.28 -11.92 -0.14
CA VAL A 31 -6.34 -11.60 0.96
C VAL A 31 -4.92 -11.85 0.46
N THR A 32 -4.00 -10.94 0.76
CA THR A 32 -2.59 -11.00 0.31
C THR A 32 -1.93 -12.32 0.66
N ALA A 33 -2.04 -12.74 1.93
CA ALA A 33 -1.54 -13.98 2.54
C ALA A 33 -1.63 -13.81 4.08
N ASP A 34 -0.99 -14.68 4.86
CA ASP A 34 -0.27 -14.25 6.07
C ASP A 34 1.07 -13.65 5.57
N PRO A 35 1.15 -12.35 5.21
CA PRO A 35 2.40 -11.82 4.71
C PRO A 35 3.46 -11.91 5.78
N VAL A 36 4.72 -12.12 5.40
CA VAL A 36 5.84 -12.03 6.33
C VAL A 36 6.63 -10.73 6.14
N GLY A 37 6.14 -9.81 5.31
CA GLY A 37 6.84 -8.59 4.97
C GLY A 37 6.06 -7.65 4.06
N SER A 38 6.38 -6.36 4.15
CA SER A 38 5.82 -5.29 3.33
C SER A 38 5.91 -5.55 1.81
N VAL A 39 7.04 -6.05 1.30
CA VAL A 39 7.18 -6.45 -0.11
C VAL A 39 6.10 -7.46 -0.54
N GLN A 40 5.81 -8.45 0.30
CA GLN A 40 4.84 -9.49 -0.03
C GLN A 40 3.43 -8.91 -0.12
N VAL A 41 3.06 -8.00 0.79
CA VAL A 41 1.80 -7.25 0.73
C VAL A 41 1.66 -6.56 -0.62
N ARG A 42 2.64 -5.72 -1.00
CA ARG A 42 2.56 -4.92 -2.23
C ARG A 42 2.48 -5.78 -3.49
N ARG A 43 3.32 -6.80 -3.59
CA ARG A 43 3.37 -7.70 -4.75
C ARG A 43 2.14 -8.59 -4.87
N ARG A 44 1.58 -9.06 -3.75
CA ARG A 44 0.33 -9.82 -3.73
C ARG A 44 -0.85 -8.95 -4.15
N ILE A 45 -0.92 -7.70 -3.69
CA ILE A 45 -1.95 -6.76 -4.13
C ILE A 45 -1.86 -6.57 -5.65
N LYS A 46 -0.67 -6.29 -6.20
CA LYS A 46 -0.50 -6.16 -7.66
C LYS A 46 -0.91 -7.42 -8.41
N MET A 47 -0.48 -8.60 -7.94
CA MET A 47 -0.87 -9.89 -8.53
C MET A 47 -2.40 -10.04 -8.59
N TYR A 48 -3.10 -9.79 -7.49
CA TYR A 48 -4.55 -9.89 -7.49
C TYR A 48 -5.24 -8.82 -8.33
N LYS A 49 -4.74 -7.59 -8.36
CA LYS A 49 -5.28 -6.53 -9.24
C LYS A 49 -5.14 -6.93 -10.71
N ALA A 50 -4.07 -7.63 -11.09
CA ALA A 50 -3.91 -8.18 -12.44
C ALA A 50 -4.91 -9.31 -12.75
N LEU A 51 -5.21 -10.17 -11.78
CA LEU A 51 -6.07 -11.35 -11.97
C LEU A 51 -7.57 -11.08 -11.80
N LEU A 52 -7.94 -10.23 -10.84
CA LEU A 52 -9.32 -9.92 -10.46
C LEU A 52 -9.80 -8.57 -11.01
N GLY A 53 -8.88 -7.79 -11.57
CA GLY A 53 -9.15 -6.47 -12.16
C GLY A 53 -8.66 -5.30 -11.31
N PRO A 54 -8.45 -4.13 -11.93
CA PRO A 54 -7.75 -3.01 -11.31
C PRO A 54 -8.52 -2.36 -10.15
N ARG A 55 -9.82 -2.62 -10.03
CA ARG A 55 -10.69 -2.15 -8.94
C ARG A 55 -11.05 -3.23 -7.92
N ALA A 56 -10.46 -4.42 -8.01
CA ALA A 56 -10.74 -5.51 -7.07
C ALA A 56 -10.39 -5.12 -5.63
N ALA A 57 -11.22 -5.50 -4.67
CA ALA A 57 -10.96 -5.28 -3.26
C ALA A 57 -9.98 -6.36 -2.76
N ILE A 58 -8.76 -5.94 -2.38
CA ILE A 58 -7.71 -6.84 -1.88
C ILE A 58 -7.39 -6.43 -0.45
N TYR A 59 -7.67 -7.29 0.53
CA TYR A 59 -7.28 -7.10 1.91
C TYR A 59 -5.78 -7.31 2.07
N GLY A 60 -5.07 -6.33 2.64
CA GLY A 60 -3.62 -6.37 2.85
C GLY A 60 -3.17 -7.34 3.95
N ASP A 61 -4.12 -7.97 4.63
CA ASP A 61 -3.97 -8.61 5.94
C ASP A 61 -3.63 -7.61 7.05
N HIS A 62 -3.36 -8.12 8.24
CA HIS A 62 -2.99 -7.36 9.43
C HIS A 62 -1.67 -6.62 9.18
N VAL A 63 -1.65 -5.31 9.44
CA VAL A 63 -0.43 -4.50 9.30
C VAL A 63 0.73 -5.04 10.15
N GLU A 64 0.42 -5.69 11.27
CA GLU A 64 1.41 -6.29 12.16
C GLU A 64 2.29 -7.34 11.45
N LEU A 65 1.76 -7.98 10.41
CA LEU A 65 2.45 -8.99 9.60
C LEU A 65 3.40 -8.40 8.55
N THR A 66 3.47 -7.06 8.43
CA THR A 66 4.44 -6.42 7.52
C THR A 66 5.88 -6.50 8.02
N ARG A 67 6.08 -6.92 9.27
CA ARG A 67 7.39 -7.23 9.84
C ARG A 67 7.24 -8.27 10.94
N ILE A 68 7.93 -9.38 10.79
CA ILE A 68 7.90 -10.49 11.73
C ILE A 68 9.31 -10.70 12.31
N MET A 69 9.38 -11.03 13.60
CA MET A 69 10.62 -11.44 14.27
C MET A 69 10.44 -12.76 15.00
N GLY A 70 11.51 -13.55 15.10
CA GLY A 70 11.47 -14.88 15.72
C GLY A 70 11.19 -15.99 14.71
N GLU A 71 11.13 -17.22 15.21
CA GLU A 71 10.86 -18.44 14.43
C GLU A 71 10.00 -19.40 15.28
N GLY A 72 9.04 -20.09 14.65
CA GLY A 72 8.17 -21.06 15.32
C GLY A 72 7.28 -20.44 16.41
N ASP A 73 7.22 -21.06 17.57
CA ASP A 73 6.36 -20.62 18.70
C ASP A 73 6.79 -19.28 19.34
N LYS A 74 7.86 -18.65 18.84
CA LYS A 74 8.40 -17.37 19.33
C LYS A 74 8.25 -16.24 18.31
N GLU A 75 7.39 -16.45 17.32
CA GLU A 75 7.09 -15.45 16.30
C GLU A 75 6.32 -14.26 16.89
N GLU A 76 6.79 -13.05 16.57
CA GLU A 76 6.16 -11.79 16.97
C GLU A 76 5.89 -10.92 15.73
N ASP A 77 4.64 -10.47 15.62
CA ASP A 77 4.15 -9.56 14.58
C ASP A 77 4.36 -8.11 15.04
N LEU A 78 5.29 -7.40 14.40
CA LEU A 78 5.81 -6.11 14.84
C LEU A 78 5.66 -5.00 13.79
N GLY A 79 4.95 -5.28 12.70
CA GLY A 79 4.72 -4.38 11.59
C GLY A 79 3.77 -3.22 11.89
N ASP A 80 4.01 -2.11 11.21
CA ASP A 80 3.20 -0.90 11.25
C ASP A 80 3.16 -0.18 9.90
N ASP A 81 3.56 -0.86 8.81
CA ASP A 81 3.64 -0.32 7.45
C ASP A 81 2.29 -0.37 6.73
N PHE A 82 1.43 0.58 7.08
CA PHE A 82 0.19 0.84 6.35
C PHE A 82 0.42 1.40 4.94
N ALA A 83 1.59 1.98 4.66
CA ALA A 83 1.89 2.59 3.37
C ALA A 83 1.88 1.55 2.26
N SER A 84 2.38 0.34 2.53
CA SER A 84 2.39 -0.78 1.58
C SER A 84 0.98 -1.18 1.11
N THR A 85 0.00 -1.24 2.02
CA THR A 85 -1.38 -1.56 1.64
C THR A 85 -2.10 -0.35 1.04
N LEU A 86 -1.94 0.84 1.61
CA LEU A 86 -2.61 2.05 1.12
C LEU A 86 -2.12 2.44 -0.29
N GLY A 87 -0.81 2.54 -0.49
CA GLY A 87 -0.20 3.02 -1.73
C GLY A 87 -0.41 2.09 -2.92
N THR A 88 -0.70 0.81 -2.67
CA THR A 88 -1.05 -0.17 -3.71
C THR A 88 -2.56 -0.31 -3.93
N GLY A 89 -3.39 0.44 -3.19
CA GLY A 89 -4.84 0.40 -3.34
C GLY A 89 -5.47 -0.88 -2.77
N GLY A 90 -4.88 -1.43 -1.72
CA GLY A 90 -5.46 -2.49 -0.90
C GLY A 90 -6.44 -1.95 0.14
N VAL A 91 -7.07 -2.86 0.88
CA VAL A 91 -7.93 -2.60 2.04
C VAL A 91 -7.10 -2.85 3.29
N LEU A 92 -7.03 -1.86 4.18
CA LEU A 92 -6.23 -1.96 5.41
C LEU A 92 -6.79 -3.02 6.36
N GLY A 93 -5.87 -3.68 7.07
CA GLY A 93 -6.16 -4.62 8.15
C GLY A 93 -5.27 -4.37 9.35
N THR A 94 -5.78 -4.71 10.53
CA THR A 94 -5.05 -4.61 11.79
C THR A 94 -5.66 -5.60 12.78
N LYS A 95 -4.84 -6.12 13.69
CA LYS A 95 -5.31 -6.91 14.83
C LYS A 95 -4.78 -6.34 16.14
N PHE A 96 -5.70 -6.09 17.07
CA PHE A 96 -5.34 -5.63 18.40
C PHE A 96 -6.39 -5.99 19.44
N THR A 97 -6.02 -5.93 20.71
CA THR A 97 -6.94 -6.04 21.84
C THR A 97 -7.13 -4.69 22.51
N TRP A 98 -8.36 -4.45 22.98
CA TRP A 98 -8.74 -3.30 23.78
C TRP A 98 -9.86 -3.69 24.76
N PRO A 99 -9.76 -3.40 26.06
CA PRO A 99 -8.65 -2.73 26.77
C PRO A 99 -7.44 -3.66 26.99
N ASP A 100 -6.56 -3.34 27.95
CA ASP A 100 -5.47 -4.23 28.38
C ASP A 100 -6.06 -5.44 29.14
N TYR A 101 -5.91 -6.64 28.55
CA TYR A 101 -6.38 -7.91 29.13
C TYR A 101 -5.30 -8.64 29.94
N GLY A 102 -4.12 -8.05 30.12
CA GLY A 102 -3.02 -8.61 30.89
C GLY A 102 -1.91 -9.26 30.07
N PRO A 103 -0.94 -9.91 30.74
CA PRO A 103 0.34 -10.31 30.15
C PRO A 103 0.25 -11.18 28.89
N GLN A 104 -0.80 -12.02 28.79
CA GLN A 104 -1.00 -12.96 27.70
C GLN A 104 -1.37 -12.30 26.36
N LEU A 105 -1.92 -11.08 26.36
CA LEU A 105 -2.26 -10.32 25.15
C LEU A 105 -1.43 -9.04 25.02
N LYS A 106 -0.35 -8.90 25.81
CA LYS A 106 0.48 -7.69 25.87
C LYS A 106 1.09 -7.30 24.51
N ASN A 107 1.40 -8.28 23.67
CA ASN A 107 2.01 -8.06 22.35
C ASN A 107 1.00 -7.51 21.32
N VAL A 108 -0.29 -7.79 21.49
CA VAL A 108 -1.36 -7.32 20.60
C VAL A 108 -2.18 -6.17 21.19
N TYR A 109 -1.83 -5.70 22.38
CA TYR A 109 -2.52 -4.59 23.03
C TYR A 109 -2.37 -3.27 22.25
N LEU A 110 -3.48 -2.55 22.05
CA LEU A 110 -3.49 -1.23 21.43
C LEU A 110 -3.02 -0.16 22.42
N LYS A 111 -1.70 -0.01 22.52
CA LYS A 111 -1.06 1.07 23.30
C LYS A 111 -1.37 2.46 22.70
N PRO A 112 -1.27 3.56 23.47
CA PRO A 112 -1.62 4.90 22.98
C PRO A 112 -0.83 5.37 21.75
N ASP A 113 0.46 5.03 21.66
CA ASP A 113 1.32 5.30 20.51
C ASP A 113 0.87 4.50 19.27
N LYS A 114 0.56 3.21 19.48
CA LYS A 114 -0.07 2.33 18.47
C LYS A 114 -1.40 2.95 18.00
N GLU A 115 -2.29 3.32 18.92
CA GLU A 115 -3.57 3.92 18.57
C GLU A 115 -3.41 5.20 17.72
N ALA A 116 -2.49 6.09 18.08
CA ALA A 116 -2.25 7.34 17.35
C ALA A 116 -1.78 7.08 15.91
N HIS A 117 -0.83 6.14 15.72
CA HIS A 117 -0.34 5.79 14.39
C HIS A 117 -1.42 5.11 13.53
N TRP A 118 -2.21 4.20 14.12
CA TRP A 118 -3.30 3.51 13.41
C TRP A 118 -4.38 4.52 13.00
N LYS A 119 -4.76 5.45 13.88
CA LYS A 119 -5.70 6.53 13.56
C LYS A 119 -5.21 7.40 12.40
N LYS A 120 -3.92 7.77 12.37
CA LYS A 120 -3.34 8.54 11.25
C LYS A 120 -3.54 7.80 9.92
N TRP A 121 -3.14 6.53 9.85
CA TRP A 121 -3.18 5.77 8.60
C TRP A 121 -4.58 5.37 8.16
N ILE A 122 -5.44 4.96 9.10
CA ILE A 122 -6.85 4.68 8.82
C ILE A 122 -7.57 5.96 8.39
N GLY A 123 -7.24 7.11 8.98
CA GLY A 123 -7.72 8.41 8.54
C GLY A 123 -7.36 8.71 7.09
N LEU A 124 -6.08 8.55 6.73
CA LEU A 124 -5.61 8.70 5.35
C LEU A 124 -6.31 7.71 4.39
N TYR A 125 -6.49 6.45 4.80
CA TYR A 125 -7.21 5.46 4.01
C TYR A 125 -8.66 5.89 3.73
N ASN A 126 -9.37 6.34 4.75
CA ASN A 126 -10.76 6.79 4.62
C ASN A 126 -10.88 8.08 3.79
N GLU A 127 -9.89 8.98 3.88
CA GLU A 127 -9.85 10.20 3.07
C GLU A 127 -9.63 9.87 1.59
N LYS A 128 -8.65 9.01 1.28
CA LYS A 128 -8.24 8.77 -0.12
C LYS A 128 -9.08 7.69 -0.80
N MET A 129 -9.44 6.63 -0.08
CA MET A 129 -10.16 5.45 -0.56
C MET A 129 -9.54 4.88 -1.85
N LEU A 130 -8.21 4.76 -1.91
CA LEU A 130 -7.47 4.27 -3.09
C LEU A 130 -7.85 2.84 -3.45
N SER A 131 -8.40 2.07 -2.52
CA SER A 131 -9.01 0.76 -2.76
C SER A 131 -10.12 0.75 -3.81
N LYS A 132 -10.78 1.90 -4.01
CA LYS A 132 -11.81 2.11 -5.04
C LYS A 132 -11.27 2.70 -6.34
N GLY A 133 -9.99 3.07 -6.37
CA GLY A 133 -9.33 3.63 -7.53
C GLY A 133 -9.02 2.58 -8.60
N ASN A 134 -8.67 3.05 -9.78
CA ASN A 134 -8.24 2.24 -10.90
C ASN A 134 -6.72 2.02 -10.83
N PHE A 135 -6.30 0.82 -10.43
CA PHE A 135 -4.88 0.45 -10.42
C PHE A 135 -4.31 0.42 -11.85
N LEU A 136 -3.14 1.04 -12.06
CA LEU A 136 -2.47 1.09 -13.35
C LEU A 136 -1.12 0.35 -13.31
N ASP A 137 -0.92 -0.60 -14.22
CA ASP A 137 0.31 -1.37 -14.32
C ASP A 137 1.40 -0.60 -15.10
N LEU A 138 1.90 0.48 -14.50
CA LEU A 138 2.86 1.40 -15.15
C LEU A 138 4.33 1.12 -14.81
N TYR A 139 4.59 0.27 -13.81
CA TYR A 139 5.94 0.00 -13.31
C TYR A 139 6.19 -1.50 -13.22
N VAL A 140 7.31 -1.96 -13.79
CA VAL A 140 7.65 -3.37 -13.97
C VAL A 140 8.72 -3.79 -12.97
N TYR A 141 8.45 -4.87 -12.23
CA TYR A 141 9.40 -5.41 -11.26
C TYR A 141 10.69 -5.87 -11.93
N GLY A 142 11.83 -5.56 -11.30
CA GLY A 142 13.16 -5.93 -11.79
C GLY A 142 13.71 -5.00 -12.89
N TYR A 143 12.88 -4.13 -13.47
CA TYR A 143 13.30 -3.13 -14.45
C TYR A 143 13.20 -1.70 -13.90
N ASP A 144 12.13 -1.40 -13.18
CA ASP A 144 11.94 -0.10 -12.55
C ASP A 144 12.51 -0.10 -11.12
N PHE A 145 13.22 0.98 -10.79
CA PHE A 145 13.76 1.25 -9.46
C PHE A 145 13.60 2.74 -9.12
N PRO A 146 13.10 3.09 -7.92
CA PRO A 146 12.58 2.23 -6.85
C PRO A 146 11.30 1.46 -7.26
N GLU A 147 10.88 0.49 -6.43
CA GLU A 147 9.59 -0.21 -6.63
C GLU A 147 8.44 0.82 -6.56
N ALA A 148 7.55 0.81 -7.56
CA ALA A 148 6.55 1.85 -7.70
C ALA A 148 5.17 1.34 -8.14
N TYR A 149 4.13 2.10 -7.80
CA TYR A 149 2.72 1.81 -8.10
C TYR A 149 1.97 3.09 -8.48
N ALA A 150 0.96 2.96 -9.33
CA ALA A 150 0.11 4.07 -9.75
C ALA A 150 -1.37 3.71 -9.67
N ILE A 151 -2.19 4.66 -9.19
CA ILE A 151 -3.65 4.54 -9.11
C ILE A 151 -4.26 5.82 -9.65
N GLU A 152 -5.18 5.69 -10.58
CA GLU A 152 -6.03 6.78 -11.06
C GLU A 152 -7.34 6.79 -10.28
N LYS A 153 -7.72 7.94 -9.73
CA LYS A 153 -8.98 8.09 -9.00
C LYS A 153 -9.45 9.54 -9.03
N ASP A 154 -10.71 9.73 -9.39
CA ASP A 154 -11.39 11.04 -9.41
C ASP A 154 -10.61 12.11 -10.22
N GLY A 155 -10.03 11.72 -11.35
CA GLY A 155 -9.23 12.60 -12.21
C GLY A 155 -7.85 12.97 -11.66
N LYS A 156 -7.45 12.39 -10.52
CA LYS A 156 -6.13 12.52 -9.91
C LYS A 156 -5.30 11.26 -10.12
N MET A 157 -3.99 11.42 -10.03
CA MET A 157 -3.04 10.30 -10.01
C MET A 157 -2.41 10.17 -8.64
N PHE A 158 -2.33 8.95 -8.13
CA PHE A 158 -1.67 8.61 -6.88
C PHE A 158 -0.49 7.70 -7.18
N TYR A 159 0.68 8.03 -6.63
CA TYR A 159 1.89 7.25 -6.82
C TYR A 159 2.43 6.80 -5.48
N ALA A 160 2.96 5.57 -5.44
CA ALA A 160 3.62 5.03 -4.26
C ALA A 160 4.98 4.49 -4.66
N PHE A 161 6.04 5.04 -4.08
CA PHE A 161 7.42 4.61 -4.27
C PHE A 161 7.94 4.01 -2.97
N TYR A 162 8.70 2.91 -3.08
CA TYR A 162 9.22 2.18 -1.93
C TYR A 162 10.72 1.94 -2.07
N ALA A 163 11.46 2.20 -0.98
CA ALA A 163 12.87 1.92 -0.91
C ALA A 163 13.12 0.41 -1.02
N ALA A 164 14.34 0.03 -1.40
CA ALA A 164 14.72 -1.38 -1.37
C ALA A 164 14.63 -1.89 0.08
N GLU A 165 13.86 -2.94 0.30
CA GLU A 165 13.85 -3.63 1.58
C GLU A 165 15.11 -4.52 1.73
N PRO A 166 15.55 -4.79 2.98
CA PRO A 166 16.67 -5.69 3.22
C PRO A 166 16.38 -7.08 2.64
N LYS A 167 17.42 -7.79 2.21
CA LYS A 167 17.26 -9.12 1.57
C LYS A 167 16.87 -10.22 2.58
N SER A 168 16.95 -9.93 3.87
CA SER A 168 16.65 -10.85 4.97
C SER A 168 16.13 -10.08 6.18
N PHE A 169 15.21 -10.68 6.95
CA PHE A 169 14.75 -10.15 8.25
C PHE A 169 15.87 -10.01 9.29
N LYS A 170 17.01 -10.70 9.09
CA LYS A 170 18.20 -10.61 9.94
C LYS A 170 19.15 -9.48 9.52
N GLU A 171 18.93 -8.90 8.34
CA GLU A 171 19.70 -7.76 7.84
C GLU A 171 18.98 -6.45 8.19
N LYS A 172 19.75 -5.44 8.61
CA LYS A 172 19.22 -4.08 8.73
C LYS A 172 18.75 -3.62 7.35
N ALA A 173 17.63 -2.92 7.29
CA ALA A 173 17.21 -2.21 6.08
C ALA A 173 18.40 -1.45 5.51
N PRO A 174 18.64 -1.50 4.17
CA PRO A 174 19.80 -0.85 3.58
C PRO A 174 19.85 0.60 4.04
N GLU A 175 20.94 0.98 4.72
CA GLU A 175 21.16 2.33 5.18
C GLU A 175 21.39 3.22 3.94
N GLY A 176 20.32 3.87 3.49
CA GLY A 176 20.38 4.75 2.35
C GLY A 176 19.02 5.31 2.02
N ILE A 177 18.95 6.64 1.93
CA ILE A 177 17.82 7.35 1.34
C ILE A 177 17.87 7.08 -0.17
N PRO A 178 16.85 6.46 -0.80
CA PRO A 178 16.70 6.52 -2.24
C PRO A 178 16.90 7.95 -2.75
N LYS A 179 17.98 8.17 -3.49
CA LYS A 179 18.28 9.44 -4.17
C LYS A 179 18.13 9.22 -5.65
N GLY A 180 17.22 9.96 -6.27
CA GLY A 180 17.01 9.80 -7.69
C GLY A 180 15.90 10.66 -8.24
N GLU A 181 15.79 10.60 -9.56
CA GLU A 181 14.71 11.19 -10.32
C GLU A 181 13.61 10.14 -10.48
N LEU A 182 12.49 10.34 -9.79
CA LEU A 182 11.32 9.48 -9.87
C LEU A 182 10.51 9.83 -11.11
N GLU A 183 10.05 8.82 -11.84
CA GLU A 183 9.22 9.02 -13.02
C GLU A 183 7.74 8.86 -12.66
N LEU A 184 6.95 9.93 -12.83
CA LEU A 184 5.50 9.93 -12.71
C LEU A 184 4.90 9.62 -14.08
N ARG A 185 4.46 8.37 -14.27
CA ARG A 185 3.89 7.88 -15.54
C ARG A 185 2.36 8.00 -15.57
N GLY A 186 1.76 8.02 -16.75
CA GLY A 186 0.30 7.97 -16.91
C GLY A 186 -0.42 9.28 -16.63
N LEU A 187 0.29 10.41 -16.63
CA LEU A 187 -0.33 11.73 -16.62
C LEU A 187 -0.94 12.01 -18.00
N ALA A 188 -1.99 12.84 -18.07
CA ALA A 188 -2.55 13.23 -19.36
C ALA A 188 -1.59 14.18 -20.11
N GLU A 189 -1.41 13.94 -21.41
CA GLU A 189 -0.54 14.75 -22.27
C GLU A 189 -0.92 16.24 -22.24
N GLY A 190 0.09 17.10 -22.08
CA GLY A 190 -0.09 18.56 -22.04
C GLY A 190 -0.80 19.10 -20.79
N LYS A 191 -1.29 18.25 -19.88
CA LYS A 191 -1.94 18.70 -18.64
C LYS A 191 -0.92 18.91 -17.53
N SER A 192 -1.14 19.96 -16.75
CA SER A 192 -0.37 20.27 -15.55
C SER A 192 -1.00 19.63 -14.31
N TYR A 193 -0.15 19.19 -13.38
CA TYR A 193 -0.55 18.58 -12.11
C TYR A 193 0.29 19.12 -10.97
N ARG A 194 -0.34 19.53 -9.87
CA ARG A 194 0.37 19.85 -8.62
C ARG A 194 0.60 18.56 -7.84
N VAL A 195 1.85 18.30 -7.48
CA VAL A 195 2.30 17.08 -6.82
C VAL A 195 2.54 17.35 -5.34
N MET A 196 1.93 16.53 -4.48
CA MET A 196 1.99 16.64 -3.02
C MET A 196 2.28 15.27 -2.42
N ASP A 197 3.23 15.17 -1.50
CA ASP A 197 3.29 14.05 -0.55
C ASP A 197 2.13 14.22 0.44
N TYR A 198 1.12 13.35 0.32
CA TYR A 198 -0.10 13.48 1.11
C TYR A 198 0.04 12.92 2.54
N VAL A 199 1.13 12.22 2.84
CA VAL A 199 1.42 11.72 4.20
C VAL A 199 2.12 12.78 5.02
N ASN A 200 3.13 13.43 4.43
CA ASN A 200 3.97 14.43 5.11
C ASN A 200 3.60 15.87 4.74
N LYS A 201 2.59 16.07 3.88
CA LYS A 201 2.09 17.38 3.42
C LYS A 201 3.18 18.25 2.79
N ARG A 202 4.08 17.60 2.02
CA ARG A 202 5.18 18.29 1.32
C ARG A 202 4.81 18.52 -0.15
N ASP A 203 4.85 19.78 -0.55
CA ASP A 203 4.60 20.18 -1.94
C ASP A 203 5.86 20.01 -2.80
N TYR A 204 5.70 19.41 -3.96
CA TYR A 204 6.75 19.17 -4.95
C TYR A 204 6.60 20.04 -6.20
N GLY A 205 5.61 20.94 -6.23
CA GLY A 205 5.37 21.87 -7.32
C GLY A 205 4.47 21.28 -8.42
N VAL A 206 4.54 21.88 -9.60
CA VAL A 206 3.72 21.51 -10.76
C VAL A 206 4.58 20.78 -11.79
N VAL A 207 4.04 19.68 -12.30
CA VAL A 207 4.61 18.90 -13.40
C VAL A 207 3.64 18.85 -14.57
N THR A 208 4.13 18.52 -15.77
CA THR A 208 3.30 18.37 -16.97
C THR A 208 3.42 16.96 -17.53
N GLY A 209 2.30 16.38 -17.96
CA GLY A 209 2.28 15.05 -18.57
C GLY A 209 2.80 15.03 -20.02
N PRO A 210 2.92 13.84 -20.63
CA PRO A 210 2.36 12.57 -20.17
C PRO A 210 3.22 11.79 -19.15
N THR A 211 4.50 12.16 -19.05
CA THR A 211 5.42 11.69 -18.02
C THR A 211 6.13 12.88 -17.40
N ALA A 212 6.46 12.77 -16.11
CA ALA A 212 7.22 13.79 -15.41
C ALA A 212 8.34 13.18 -14.58
N LYS A 213 9.40 13.97 -14.40
CA LYS A 213 10.57 13.62 -13.60
C LYS A 213 10.56 14.44 -12.32
N LEU A 214 10.65 13.76 -11.18
CA LEU A 214 10.58 14.38 -9.86
C LEU A 214 11.82 14.04 -9.04
N LYS A 215 12.58 15.05 -8.64
CA LYS A 215 13.68 14.85 -7.69
C LYS A 215 13.10 14.74 -6.27
N ALA A 216 13.26 13.58 -5.66
CA ALA A 216 12.80 13.33 -4.30
C ALA A 216 13.77 12.43 -3.55
N GLU A 217 13.73 12.56 -2.23
CA GLU A 217 14.50 11.78 -1.27
C GLU A 217 13.52 11.31 -0.20
N PHE A 218 13.52 10.00 0.10
CA PHE A 218 12.65 9.37 1.09
C PHE A 218 13.35 8.15 1.69
N MET A 219 12.98 7.73 2.91
CA MET A 219 13.65 6.62 3.60
C MET A 219 13.01 5.27 3.31
N GLU A 220 11.70 5.15 3.51
CA GLU A 220 10.98 3.88 3.37
C GLU A 220 10.01 3.92 2.20
N ASN A 221 9.16 4.95 2.18
CA ASN A 221 8.16 5.16 1.16
C ASN A 221 7.94 6.64 0.87
N LEU A 222 7.41 6.92 -0.32
CA LEU A 222 6.93 8.23 -0.73
C LEU A 222 5.58 8.05 -1.42
N LEU A 223 4.55 8.69 -0.85
CA LEU A 223 3.17 8.58 -1.28
C LEU A 223 2.68 9.92 -1.82
N LEU A 224 2.53 10.01 -3.14
CA LEU A 224 2.25 11.26 -3.85
C LEU A 224 0.82 11.29 -4.39
N GLU A 225 0.22 12.48 -4.35
CA GLU A 225 -1.02 12.84 -5.03
C GLU A 225 -0.69 13.91 -6.08
N ALA A 226 -0.98 13.64 -7.34
CA ALA A 226 -0.90 14.57 -8.46
C ALA A 226 -2.33 15.01 -8.82
N THR A 227 -2.68 16.24 -8.43
CA THR A 227 -3.99 16.84 -8.71
C THR A 227 -3.89 17.74 -9.94
N PRO A 228 -4.84 17.68 -10.91
CA PRO A 228 -4.86 18.59 -12.04
C PRO A 228 -4.74 20.06 -11.59
N ALA A 229 -3.79 20.78 -12.18
CA ALA A 229 -3.57 22.20 -11.94
C ALA A 229 -3.95 23.01 -13.18
N PRO A 230 -4.37 24.28 -13.03
CA PRO A 230 -4.48 25.18 -14.17
C PRO A 230 -3.17 25.21 -14.95
N ALA A 231 -3.24 25.34 -16.27
CA ALA A 231 -2.05 25.56 -17.09
C ALA A 231 -1.28 26.78 -16.54
N ASP A 232 0.01 26.63 -16.29
CA ASP A 232 0.84 27.76 -15.88
C ASP A 232 0.84 28.78 -17.03
N PRO A 233 0.32 30.01 -16.86
CA PRO A 233 0.23 31.00 -17.93
C PRO A 233 1.60 31.52 -18.40
N LYS A 234 2.71 30.96 -17.90
CA LYS A 234 4.08 31.30 -18.29
C LYS A 234 4.79 30.11 -18.94
N ARG A 235 4.39 29.78 -20.16
CA ARG A 235 5.26 29.10 -21.14
C ARG A 235 5.09 29.75 -22.50
#